data_AF-A0A959GHJ3-F1
#
_entry.id   AF-A0A959GHJ3-F1
#
_cell.length_a   1.000
_cell.length_b   1.000
_cell.length_c   1.000
_cell.angle_alpha   90.00
_cell.angle_beta   90.00
_cell.angle_gamma   90.00
#
_symmetry.space_group_name_H-M   'P 1'
#
loop_
_entity.id
_entity.type
_entity.pdbx_description
1 polymer ?
#
loop_
_entity_poly.entity_id
_entity_poly.type
_entity_poly.pdbx_seq_one_letter_code
_entity_poly.pdbx_strand_id
1 'polypeptide(L)'
;MNRRTLLGLAPKAPPVRPVKQATRFHPPAPVDSGLEPYQGPWELSQVAHLLRRLLFGAKWEDVQFFLQLSPPEAVNQLLTAPAEPPPVPVNDYNDDNFTDPEAPFGEPWLEAPKIDFIEERRIKSLKAWWLGNLIEQGRSILEKMVVFWHNHIPVEFIAVFFGRWNHRYVDTLRTHALGNYKALVRAITLDPAMLHYLNGQLNSAGAPDENYGRELQELFCIGKGPDSAYTEGDVQ
;
A
#
# COMPACT_ATOMS: atom_id res chain seq x y z
N MET A 1 -45.10 -34.79 35.20
CA MET A 1 -45.75 -34.88 33.88
C MET A 1 -45.40 -33.64 33.06
N ASN A 2 -44.91 -33.81 31.83
CA ASN A 2 -44.54 -32.70 30.94
C ASN A 2 -45.80 -32.10 30.29
N ARG A 3 -45.94 -30.76 30.29
CA ARG A 3 -47.10 -30.03 29.75
C ARG A 3 -47.42 -30.38 28.28
N ARG A 4 -46.43 -30.84 27.49
CA ARG A 4 -46.65 -31.25 26.08
C ARG A 4 -47.41 -32.56 25.95
N THR A 5 -47.26 -33.47 26.91
CA THR A 5 -47.94 -34.77 26.92
C THR A 5 -49.43 -34.62 27.23
N LEU A 6 -49.81 -33.56 27.96
CA LEU A 6 -51.21 -33.23 28.27
C LEU A 6 -51.99 -32.66 27.06
N LEU A 7 -51.29 -32.18 26.02
CA LEU A 7 -51.88 -31.46 24.89
C LEU A 7 -51.83 -32.23 23.55
N GLY A 8 -51.40 -33.50 23.54
CA GLY A 8 -51.39 -34.34 22.34
C GLY A 8 -50.46 -33.85 21.21
N LEU A 9 -49.49 -32.99 21.51
CA LEU A 9 -48.61 -32.39 20.49
C LEU A 9 -47.49 -33.35 20.07
N ALA A 10 -47.29 -33.48 18.75
CA ALA A 10 -46.21 -34.26 18.17
C ALA A 10 -44.81 -33.79 18.64
N PRO A 11 -43.81 -34.70 18.71
CA PRO A 11 -42.45 -34.35 19.12
C PRO A 11 -41.82 -33.35 18.15
N LYS A 12 -41.14 -32.33 18.70
CA LYS A 12 -40.42 -31.33 17.89
C LYS A 12 -39.25 -32.02 17.18
N ALA A 13 -39.23 -31.96 15.84
CA ALA A 13 -38.11 -32.46 15.06
C ALA A 13 -36.79 -31.77 15.47
N PRO A 14 -35.66 -32.49 15.52
CA PRO A 14 -34.37 -31.90 15.82
C PRO A 14 -34.02 -30.83 14.76
N PRO A 15 -33.31 -29.75 15.14
CA PRO A 15 -32.90 -28.73 14.19
C PRO A 15 -31.96 -29.35 13.14
N VAL A 16 -32.30 -29.18 11.86
CA VAL A 16 -31.41 -29.52 10.74
C VAL A 16 -30.24 -28.54 10.78
N ARG A 17 -29.04 -29.00 11.16
CA ARG A 17 -27.82 -28.19 11.01
C ARG A 17 -27.57 -27.98 9.51
N PRO A 18 -27.36 -26.75 9.03
CA PRO A 18 -26.92 -26.54 7.66
C PRO A 18 -25.58 -27.25 7.47
N VAL A 19 -25.47 -28.06 6.43
CA VAL A 19 -24.20 -28.63 5.99
C VAL A 19 -23.32 -27.44 5.60
N LYS A 20 -22.26 -27.18 6.36
CA LYS A 20 -21.21 -26.25 5.93
C LYS A 20 -20.68 -26.78 4.61
N GLN A 21 -21.00 -26.13 3.48
CA GLN A 21 -20.23 -26.32 2.26
C GLN A 21 -18.79 -25.94 2.62
N ALA A 22 -17.93 -26.95 2.71
CA ALA A 22 -16.50 -26.69 2.75
C ALA A 22 -16.20 -25.91 1.48
N THR A 23 -15.83 -24.64 1.62
CA THR A 23 -15.18 -23.88 0.57
C THR A 23 -13.94 -24.67 0.20
N ARG A 24 -14.02 -25.48 -0.86
CA ARG A 24 -12.87 -26.19 -1.39
C ARG A 24 -11.87 -25.11 -1.78
N PHE A 25 -10.82 -24.93 -1.00
CA PHE A 25 -9.66 -24.18 -1.43
C PHE A 25 -9.17 -24.87 -2.71
N HIS A 26 -9.45 -24.27 -3.86
CA HIS A 26 -8.82 -24.68 -5.10
C HIS A 26 -7.45 -24.05 -5.05
N PRO A 27 -6.37 -24.83 -4.89
CA PRO A 27 -5.04 -24.27 -5.07
C PRO A 27 -5.03 -23.58 -6.44
N PRO A 28 -4.45 -22.38 -6.55
CA PRO A 28 -4.30 -21.73 -7.85
C PRO A 28 -3.66 -22.74 -8.80
N ALA A 29 -4.24 -22.89 -9.99
CA ALA A 29 -3.69 -23.79 -11.00
C ALA A 29 -2.20 -23.46 -11.19
N PRO A 30 -1.33 -24.47 -11.34
CA PRO A 30 0.07 -24.25 -11.66
C PRO A 30 0.18 -23.27 -12.84
N VAL A 31 1.04 -22.27 -12.69
CA VAL A 31 1.33 -21.33 -13.78
C VAL A 31 2.25 -22.07 -14.75
N ASP A 32 1.67 -22.71 -15.75
CA ASP A 32 2.41 -23.44 -16.79
C ASP A 32 2.99 -22.50 -17.87
N SER A 33 2.82 -21.18 -17.71
CA SER A 33 3.37 -20.16 -18.62
C SER A 33 4.78 -19.73 -18.21
N GLY A 34 5.70 -19.67 -19.18
CA GLY A 34 7.04 -19.12 -19.03
C GLY A 34 7.12 -17.61 -19.25
N LEU A 35 8.33 -17.10 -19.48
CA LEU A 35 8.60 -15.68 -19.84
C LEU A 35 8.36 -15.37 -21.33
N GLU A 36 7.89 -16.35 -22.09
CA GLU A 36 7.64 -16.19 -23.53
C GLU A 36 6.50 -15.20 -23.80
N PRO A 37 6.58 -14.43 -24.90
CA PRO A 37 5.52 -13.51 -25.27
C PRO A 37 4.17 -14.22 -25.43
N TYR A 38 3.12 -13.58 -24.92
CA TYR A 38 1.75 -14.10 -25.05
C TYR A 38 1.29 -14.08 -26.51
N GLN A 39 0.83 -15.24 -27.02
CA GLN A 39 0.36 -15.43 -28.41
C GLN A 39 -1.14 -15.74 -28.51
N GLY A 40 -1.87 -15.68 -27.38
CA GLY A 40 -3.30 -16.01 -27.34
C GLY A 40 -4.21 -14.85 -27.78
N PRO A 41 -5.54 -15.06 -27.74
CA PRO A 41 -6.50 -14.02 -28.09
C PRO A 41 -6.39 -12.81 -27.16
N TRP A 42 -6.54 -11.61 -27.72
CA TRP A 42 -6.55 -10.36 -26.97
C TRP A 42 -7.95 -9.77 -26.95
N GLU A 43 -8.79 -10.30 -26.06
CA GLU A 43 -10.20 -9.95 -25.95
C GLU A 43 -10.53 -9.38 -24.57
N LEU A 44 -11.81 -9.05 -24.36
CA LEU A 44 -12.30 -8.46 -23.12
C LEU A 44 -11.83 -9.21 -21.86
N SER A 45 -11.79 -10.54 -21.91
CA SER A 45 -11.44 -11.35 -20.74
C SER A 45 -9.97 -11.18 -20.33
N GLN A 46 -9.05 -11.10 -21.30
CA GLN A 46 -7.62 -10.91 -21.08
C GLN A 46 -7.34 -9.49 -20.61
N VAL A 47 -7.91 -8.48 -21.27
CA VAL A 47 -7.78 -7.08 -20.86
C VAL A 47 -8.32 -6.90 -19.43
N ALA A 48 -9.53 -7.37 -19.16
CA ALA A 48 -10.11 -7.25 -17.82
C ALA A 48 -9.30 -8.00 -16.76
N HIS A 49 -8.72 -9.16 -17.08
CA HIS A 49 -7.81 -9.86 -16.18
C HIS A 49 -6.55 -9.05 -15.89
N LEU A 50 -5.88 -8.55 -16.93
CA LEU A 50 -4.67 -7.73 -16.80
C LEU A 50 -4.93 -6.51 -15.91
N LEU A 51 -5.99 -5.76 -16.19
CA LEU A 51 -6.31 -4.55 -15.44
C LEU A 51 -6.67 -4.85 -13.97
N ARG A 52 -7.39 -5.93 -13.68
CA ARG A 52 -7.64 -6.34 -12.27
C ARG A 52 -6.35 -6.69 -11.53
N ARG A 53 -5.36 -7.26 -12.23
CA ARG A 53 -4.07 -7.60 -11.62
C ARG A 53 -3.20 -6.37 -11.39
N LEU A 54 -3.22 -5.40 -12.30
CA LEU A 54 -2.27 -4.27 -12.29
C LEU A 54 -2.87 -2.96 -11.76
N LEU A 55 -4.19 -2.83 -11.66
CA LEU A 55 -4.87 -1.63 -11.14
C LEU A 55 -5.75 -1.95 -9.93
N PHE A 56 -6.05 -0.96 -9.09
CA PHE A 56 -7.01 -1.06 -7.99
C PHE A 56 -8.45 -1.17 -8.53
N GLY A 57 -8.73 -0.47 -9.62
CA GLY A 57 -9.97 -0.55 -10.37
C GLY A 57 -9.72 -0.13 -11.81
N ALA A 58 -10.61 -0.56 -12.70
CA ALA A 58 -10.60 -0.13 -14.10
C ALA A 58 -12.01 0.33 -14.47
N LYS A 59 -12.11 1.52 -15.05
CA LYS A 59 -13.36 2.04 -15.62
C LYS A 59 -13.60 1.33 -16.95
N TRP A 60 -14.85 1.31 -17.42
CA TRP A 60 -15.17 0.72 -18.73
C TRP A 60 -14.37 1.37 -19.86
N GLU A 61 -14.15 2.69 -19.77
CA GLU A 61 -13.32 3.45 -20.71
C GLU A 61 -11.86 2.98 -20.74
N ASP A 62 -11.31 2.53 -19.61
CA ASP A 62 -9.97 1.95 -19.57
C ASP A 62 -9.94 0.62 -20.33
N VAL A 63 -10.93 -0.24 -20.12
CA VAL A 63 -11.06 -1.52 -20.84
C VAL A 63 -11.15 -1.28 -22.35
N GLN A 64 -11.99 -0.33 -22.78
CA GLN A 64 -12.13 0.03 -24.19
C GLN A 64 -10.82 0.54 -24.78
N PHE A 65 -10.08 1.36 -24.04
CA PHE A 65 -8.78 1.84 -24.47
C PHE A 65 -7.77 0.70 -24.63
N PHE A 66 -7.66 -0.21 -23.66
CA PHE A 66 -6.70 -1.32 -23.72
C PHE A 66 -7.05 -2.41 -24.74
N LEU A 67 -8.32 -2.53 -25.13
CA LEU A 67 -8.76 -3.40 -26.24
C LEU A 67 -8.26 -2.93 -27.60
N GLN A 68 -7.88 -1.65 -27.73
CA GLN A 68 -7.33 -1.10 -28.97
C GLN A 68 -5.81 -1.29 -29.09
N LEU A 69 -5.15 -1.73 -28.01
CA LEU A 69 -3.70 -1.96 -27.96
C LEU A 69 -3.38 -3.43 -28.17
N SER A 70 -2.21 -3.72 -28.73
CA SER A 70 -1.61 -5.06 -28.64
C SER A 70 -1.13 -5.35 -27.21
N PRO A 71 -0.92 -6.64 -26.83
CA PRO A 71 -0.45 -6.97 -25.49
C PRO A 71 0.85 -6.24 -25.08
N PRO A 72 1.90 -6.12 -25.93
CA PRO A 72 3.10 -5.37 -25.56
C PRO A 72 2.84 -3.87 -25.35
N GLU A 73 1.99 -3.25 -26.18
CA GLU A 73 1.62 -1.83 -26.03
C GLU A 73 0.84 -1.60 -24.73
N ALA A 74 -0.09 -2.51 -24.39
CA ALA A 74 -0.83 -2.46 -23.14
C ALA A 74 0.10 -2.55 -21.92
N VAL A 75 1.07 -3.47 -21.94
CA VAL A 75 2.07 -3.59 -20.86
C VAL A 75 2.91 -2.32 -20.77
N ASN A 76 3.42 -1.80 -21.89
CA ASN A 76 4.22 -0.57 -21.91
C ASN A 76 3.44 0.63 -21.36
N GLN A 77 2.16 0.76 -21.71
CA GLN A 77 1.30 1.80 -21.16
C GLN A 77 1.15 1.69 -19.65
N LEU A 78 0.91 0.48 -19.12
CA LEU A 78 0.74 0.25 -17.69
C LEU A 78 2.03 0.48 -16.89
N LEU A 79 3.19 0.25 -17.51
CA LEU A 79 4.51 0.51 -16.92
C LEU A 79 4.97 1.96 -17.07
N THR A 80 4.23 2.79 -17.79
CA THR A 80 4.54 4.21 -17.94
C THR A 80 3.94 4.99 -16.76
N ALA A 81 4.78 5.74 -16.04
CA ALA A 81 4.32 6.62 -14.98
C ALA A 81 3.48 7.78 -15.56
N PRO A 82 2.42 8.23 -14.87
CA PRO A 82 1.72 9.46 -15.24
C PRO A 82 2.70 10.64 -15.32
N ALA A 83 2.48 11.54 -16.27
CA ALA A 83 3.36 12.70 -16.49
C ALA A 83 3.29 13.72 -15.34
N GLU A 84 2.11 13.85 -14.73
CA GLU A 84 1.87 14.77 -13.62
C GLU A 84 1.79 14.00 -12.30
N PRO A 85 2.46 14.47 -11.24
CA PRO A 85 2.28 13.91 -9.91
C PRO A 85 0.85 14.19 -9.40
N PRO A 86 0.35 13.41 -8.43
CA PRO A 86 -0.90 13.75 -7.76
C PRO A 86 -0.81 15.15 -7.13
N PRO A 87 -1.95 15.86 -6.97
CA PRO A 87 -1.98 17.10 -6.18
C PRO A 87 -1.49 16.81 -4.76
N VAL A 88 -1.03 17.82 -4.02
CA VAL A 88 -0.62 17.65 -2.61
C VAL A 88 -1.82 17.53 -1.67
N PRO A 89 -1.69 16.90 -0.48
CA PRO A 89 -2.75 16.89 0.52
C PRO A 89 -3.08 18.31 1.00
N VAL A 90 -4.36 18.55 1.21
CA VAL A 90 -4.92 19.84 1.64
C VAL A 90 -5.64 19.70 2.97
N ASN A 91 -5.87 20.81 3.66
CA ASN A 91 -6.68 20.80 4.87
C ASN A 91 -8.15 20.50 4.54
N ASP A 92 -8.60 19.31 4.90
CA ASP A 92 -9.97 18.80 4.77
C ASP A 92 -10.66 18.55 6.12
N TYR A 93 -10.09 19.07 7.22
CA TYR A 93 -10.46 18.70 8.60
C TYR A 93 -10.86 19.89 9.49
N ASN A 94 -10.92 21.11 8.96
CA ASN A 94 -11.52 22.22 9.70
C ASN A 94 -13.03 21.98 9.89
N ASP A 95 -13.53 22.28 11.09
CA ASP A 95 -14.94 22.19 11.47
C ASP A 95 -15.30 23.28 12.49
N ASP A 96 -16.55 23.28 12.98
CA ASP A 96 -17.05 24.28 13.94
C ASP A 96 -16.25 24.33 15.25
N ASN A 97 -15.53 23.27 15.60
CA ASN A 97 -14.78 23.12 16.85
C ASN A 97 -13.25 23.17 16.65
N PHE A 98 -12.77 23.19 15.41
CA PHE A 98 -11.35 23.13 15.12
C PHE A 98 -10.98 23.86 13.82
N THR A 99 -9.95 24.70 13.90
CA THR A 99 -9.33 25.37 12.76
C THR A 99 -7.82 25.21 12.83
N ASP A 100 -7.19 24.77 11.74
CA ASP A 100 -5.74 24.87 11.57
C ASP A 100 -5.36 26.33 11.26
N PRO A 101 -4.59 27.00 12.14
CA PRO A 101 -4.20 28.39 11.93
C PRO A 101 -3.14 28.56 10.83
N GLU A 102 -2.43 27.49 10.46
CA GLU A 102 -1.32 27.54 9.51
C GLU A 102 -1.71 27.13 8.09
N ALA A 103 -2.87 26.48 7.92
CA ALA A 103 -3.37 26.04 6.63
C ALA A 103 -4.89 26.23 6.57
N PRO A 104 -5.41 27.24 5.85
CA PRO A 104 -6.85 27.40 5.64
C PRO A 104 -7.50 26.16 5.01
N PHE A 105 -8.83 26.01 5.17
CA PHE A 105 -9.55 24.89 4.55
C PHE A 105 -9.37 24.89 3.03
N GLY A 106 -9.04 23.73 2.46
CA GLY A 106 -8.74 23.55 1.03
C GLY A 106 -7.31 23.91 0.62
N GLU A 107 -6.49 24.47 1.52
CA GLU A 107 -5.10 24.82 1.23
C GLU A 107 -4.12 23.71 1.65
N PRO A 108 -2.96 23.56 0.98
CA PRO A 108 -1.92 22.63 1.38
C PRO A 108 -1.35 22.94 2.77
N TRP A 109 -1.10 21.91 3.57
CA TRP A 109 -0.48 22.04 4.89
C TRP A 109 0.98 21.57 4.93
N LEU A 110 1.54 21.10 3.81
CA LEU A 110 2.90 20.54 3.77
C LEU A 110 3.99 21.53 4.19
N GLU A 111 3.81 22.83 3.97
CA GLU A 111 4.78 23.86 4.37
C GLU A 111 4.52 24.45 5.77
N ALA A 112 3.39 24.11 6.39
CA ALA A 112 3.06 24.56 7.74
C ALA A 112 4.00 23.94 8.80
N PRO A 113 4.35 24.68 9.87
CA PRO A 113 5.16 24.15 10.96
C PRO A 113 4.50 22.93 11.63
N LYS A 114 5.31 22.06 12.24
CA LYS A 114 4.79 20.95 13.05
C LYS A 114 4.08 21.49 14.28
N ILE A 115 2.82 21.08 14.47
CA ILE A 115 2.02 21.46 15.64
C ILE A 115 1.36 20.20 16.20
N ASP A 116 1.83 19.73 17.36
CA ASP A 116 1.51 18.40 17.90
C ASP A 116 0.01 18.09 18.02
N PHE A 117 -0.79 19.07 18.47
CA PHE A 117 -2.25 18.86 18.64
C PHE A 117 -3.01 18.82 17.30
N ILE A 118 -2.36 19.15 16.18
CA ILE A 118 -2.91 19.16 14.83
C ILE A 118 -2.44 17.94 14.02
N GLU A 119 -1.24 17.42 14.28
CA GLU A 119 -0.60 16.39 13.42
C GLU A 119 -1.46 15.14 13.19
N GLU A 120 -2.25 14.70 14.18
CA GLU A 120 -3.17 13.57 13.97
C GLU A 120 -4.19 13.85 12.84
N ARG A 121 -4.68 15.10 12.72
CA ARG A 121 -5.61 15.52 11.66
C ARG A 121 -4.92 15.60 10.32
N ARG A 122 -3.71 16.16 10.24
CA ARG A 122 -2.88 16.15 9.02
C ARG A 122 -2.54 14.75 8.56
N ILE A 123 -2.29 13.82 9.48
CA ILE A 123 -2.05 12.40 9.14
C ILE A 123 -3.32 11.73 8.62
N LYS A 124 -4.50 12.03 9.18
CA LYS A 124 -5.78 11.54 8.64
C LYS A 124 -6.07 12.11 7.25
N SER A 125 -5.84 13.41 7.07
CA SER A 125 -5.89 14.10 5.78
C SER A 125 -4.97 13.46 4.74
N LEU A 126 -3.70 13.18 5.11
CA LEU A 126 -2.74 12.48 4.25
C LEU A 126 -3.24 11.09 3.84
N LYS A 127 -3.83 10.33 4.77
CA LYS A 127 -4.41 9.00 4.47
C LYS A 127 -5.60 9.09 3.53
N ALA A 128 -6.48 10.08 3.73
CA ALA A 128 -7.63 10.32 2.86
C ALA A 128 -7.16 10.73 1.45
N TRP A 129 -6.20 11.64 1.36
CA TRP A 129 -5.54 12.03 0.12
C TRP A 129 -4.92 10.84 -0.61
N TRP A 130 -4.12 10.02 0.09
CA TRP A 130 -3.46 8.88 -0.54
C TRP A 130 -4.48 7.86 -1.04
N LEU A 131 -5.53 7.58 -0.26
CA LEU A 131 -6.64 6.73 -0.70
C LEU A 131 -7.35 7.30 -1.95
N GLY A 132 -7.53 8.63 -2.00
CA GLY A 132 -8.04 9.33 -3.18
C GLY A 132 -7.20 9.06 -4.43
N ASN A 133 -5.86 9.11 -4.31
CA ASN A 133 -4.96 8.77 -5.42
C ASN A 133 -5.08 7.31 -5.87
N LEU A 134 -5.34 6.37 -4.94
CA LEU A 134 -5.57 4.96 -5.31
C LEU A 134 -6.89 4.78 -6.06
N ILE A 135 -7.94 5.53 -5.68
CA ILE A 135 -9.27 5.49 -6.31
C ILE A 135 -9.23 6.12 -7.70
N GLU A 136 -8.61 7.29 -7.81
CA GLU A 136 -8.49 8.05 -9.07
C GLU A 136 -7.23 7.68 -9.87
N GLN A 137 -6.67 6.50 -9.62
CA GLN A 137 -5.47 6.08 -10.32
C GLN A 137 -5.65 6.13 -11.85
N GLY A 138 -4.61 6.57 -12.55
CA GLY A 138 -4.58 6.53 -14.02
C GLY A 138 -4.37 5.12 -14.57
N ARG A 139 -4.11 5.05 -15.88
CA ARG A 139 -3.77 3.82 -16.62
C ARG A 139 -2.31 3.41 -16.42
N SER A 140 -1.90 3.30 -15.16
CA SER A 140 -0.54 2.96 -14.73
C SER A 140 -0.56 2.09 -13.48
N ILE A 141 0.42 1.19 -13.36
CA ILE A 141 0.63 0.34 -12.18
C ILE A 141 1.21 1.13 -10.99
N LEU A 142 1.62 2.39 -11.21
CA LEU A 142 2.40 3.19 -10.26
C LEU A 142 1.88 3.11 -8.82
N GLU A 143 0.62 3.47 -8.55
CA GLU A 143 0.07 3.48 -7.20
C GLU A 143 -0.01 2.07 -6.57
N LYS A 144 -0.22 1.03 -7.38
CA LYS A 144 -0.18 -0.35 -6.87
C LYS A 144 1.25 -0.73 -6.44
N MET A 145 2.25 -0.27 -7.18
CA MET A 145 3.65 -0.44 -6.79
C MET A 145 4.03 0.40 -5.56
N VAL A 146 3.46 1.60 -5.39
CA VAL A 146 3.66 2.39 -4.15
C VAL A 146 3.16 1.63 -2.93
N VAL A 147 1.96 1.04 -2.99
CA VAL A 147 1.42 0.23 -1.89
C VAL A 147 2.24 -1.05 -1.68
N PHE A 148 2.69 -1.70 -2.75
CA PHE A 148 3.60 -2.85 -2.66
C PHE A 148 4.89 -2.49 -1.91
N TRP A 149 5.53 -1.39 -2.27
CA TRP A 149 6.75 -0.94 -1.59
C TRP A 149 6.51 -0.47 -0.16
N HIS A 150 5.37 0.17 0.11
CA HIS A 150 4.97 0.50 1.48
C HIS A 150 4.79 -0.74 2.34
N ASN A 151 4.31 -1.85 1.78
CA ASN A 151 4.22 -3.12 2.49
C ASN A 151 5.60 -3.76 2.73
N HIS A 152 6.54 -3.60 1.79
CA HIS A 152 7.89 -4.17 1.88
C HIS A 152 8.84 -3.36 2.78
N ILE A 153 8.70 -2.03 2.77
CA ILE A 153 9.56 -1.08 3.49
C ILE A 153 8.66 -0.17 4.33
N PRO A 154 8.03 -0.67 5.41
CA PRO A 154 6.96 0.05 6.10
C PRO A 154 7.45 1.22 6.96
N VAL A 155 6.59 2.23 7.08
CA VAL A 155 6.66 3.29 8.09
C VAL A 155 5.28 3.43 8.72
N GLU A 156 5.20 3.45 10.04
CA GLU A 156 3.94 3.74 10.74
C GLU A 156 3.76 5.24 10.92
N PHE A 157 2.77 5.83 10.23
CA PHE A 157 2.59 7.29 10.23
C PHE A 157 2.33 7.89 11.62
N ILE A 158 1.66 7.14 12.50
CA ILE A 158 1.36 7.60 13.87
C ILE A 158 2.62 7.53 14.75
N ALA A 159 3.50 6.53 14.54
CA ALA A 159 4.77 6.47 15.25
C ALA A 159 5.71 7.62 14.83
N VAL A 160 5.69 8.02 13.56
CA VAL A 160 6.44 9.20 13.07
C VAL A 160 5.83 10.52 13.57
N PHE A 161 4.51 10.57 13.69
CA PHE A 161 3.73 11.72 14.19
C PHE A 161 4.11 13.08 13.56
N PHE A 162 4.42 13.07 12.26
CA PHE A 162 4.65 14.30 11.47
C PHE A 162 4.17 14.09 10.02
N GLY A 163 3.06 14.73 9.65
CA GLY A 163 2.41 14.58 8.36
C GLY A 163 3.32 14.89 7.17
N ARG A 164 4.15 15.94 7.27
CA ARG A 164 5.08 16.35 6.19
C ARG A 164 6.10 15.25 5.89
N TRP A 165 6.66 14.62 6.92
CA TRP A 165 7.62 13.54 6.76
C TRP A 165 6.95 12.30 6.18
N ASN A 166 5.77 11.93 6.68
CA ASN A 166 4.99 10.82 6.14
C ASN A 166 4.65 11.01 4.65
N HIS A 167 4.29 12.23 4.24
CA HIS A 167 4.06 12.55 2.83
C HIS A 167 5.33 12.36 1.99
N ARG A 168 6.46 12.92 2.45
CA ARG A 168 7.76 12.77 1.76
C ARG A 168 8.17 11.31 1.58
N TYR A 169 7.89 10.47 2.57
CA TYR A 169 8.14 9.04 2.47
C TYR A 169 7.28 8.39 1.37
N VAL A 170 5.97 8.68 1.31
CA VAL A 170 5.08 8.17 0.24
C VAL A 170 5.55 8.67 -1.13
N ASP A 171 5.98 9.92 -1.23
CA ASP A 171 6.54 10.46 -2.47
C ASP A 171 7.86 9.78 -2.86
N THR A 172 8.73 9.50 -1.91
CA THR A 172 9.97 8.74 -2.16
C THR A 172 9.66 7.36 -2.74
N LEU A 173 8.68 6.66 -2.17
CA LEU A 173 8.20 5.39 -2.75
C LEU A 173 7.70 5.59 -4.18
N ARG A 174 6.87 6.61 -4.42
CA ARG A 174 6.29 6.92 -5.74
C ARG A 174 7.34 7.24 -6.78
N THR A 175 8.31 8.10 -6.47
CA THR A 175 9.41 8.47 -7.37
C THR A 175 10.21 7.25 -7.83
N HIS A 176 10.38 6.25 -6.95
CA HIS A 176 11.21 5.08 -7.25
C HIS A 176 10.42 3.80 -7.55
N ALA A 177 9.09 3.85 -7.55
CA ALA A 177 8.23 2.66 -7.56
C ALA A 177 8.44 1.74 -8.78
N LEU A 178 8.74 2.33 -9.95
CA LEU A 178 8.96 1.62 -11.22
C LEU A 178 10.45 1.58 -11.61
N GLY A 179 11.33 2.01 -10.72
CA GLY A 179 12.74 2.24 -10.99
C GLY A 179 13.66 1.18 -10.40
N ASN A 180 14.93 1.57 -10.22
CA ASN A 180 15.94 0.71 -9.66
C ASN A 180 15.80 0.58 -8.14
N TYR A 181 15.72 -0.65 -7.63
CA TYR A 181 15.55 -0.91 -6.20
C TYR A 181 16.69 -0.35 -5.32
N LYS A 182 17.94 -0.40 -5.79
CA LYS A 182 19.08 0.18 -5.06
C LYS A 182 18.95 1.70 -4.90
N ALA A 183 18.34 2.38 -5.87
CA ALA A 183 18.05 3.80 -5.76
C ALA A 183 16.96 4.08 -4.72
N LEU A 184 15.88 3.27 -4.71
CA LEU A 184 14.83 3.35 -3.69
C LEU A 184 15.42 3.17 -2.28
N VAL A 185 16.21 2.12 -2.08
CA VAL A 185 16.82 1.80 -0.77
C VAL A 185 17.65 2.98 -0.27
N ARG A 186 18.52 3.55 -1.12
CA ARG A 186 19.33 4.73 -0.76
C ARG A 186 18.49 5.96 -0.43
N ALA A 187 17.41 6.20 -1.17
CA ALA A 187 16.55 7.34 -0.92
C ALA A 187 15.82 7.20 0.43
N ILE A 188 15.32 6.00 0.73
CA ILE A 188 14.68 5.68 2.01
C ILE A 188 15.65 5.78 3.20
N THR A 189 16.92 5.42 3.04
CA THR A 189 17.94 5.60 4.08
C THR A 189 18.08 7.05 4.54
N LEU A 190 17.78 8.00 3.66
CA LEU A 190 17.88 9.43 3.94
C LEU A 190 16.50 10.07 4.21
N ASP A 191 15.44 9.27 4.26
CA ASP A 191 14.09 9.77 4.48
C ASP A 191 13.85 10.03 5.99
N PRO A 192 13.35 11.23 6.37
CA PRO A 192 13.19 11.57 7.77
C PRO A 192 12.11 10.75 8.49
N ALA A 193 11.07 10.28 7.80
CA ALA A 193 10.06 9.43 8.40
C ALA A 193 10.66 8.05 8.73
N MET A 194 11.45 7.49 7.81
CA MET A 194 12.15 6.22 8.04
C MET A 194 13.17 6.34 9.18
N LEU A 195 14.00 7.38 9.17
CA LEU A 195 14.99 7.61 10.22
C LEU A 195 14.30 7.77 11.58
N HIS A 196 13.17 8.48 11.66
CA HIS A 196 12.42 8.59 12.91
C HIS A 196 11.83 7.25 13.36
N TYR A 197 11.23 6.51 12.43
CA TYR A 197 10.52 5.27 12.71
C TYR A 197 11.44 4.17 13.25
N LEU A 198 12.69 4.12 12.76
CA LEU A 198 13.70 3.15 13.19
C LEU A 198 14.73 3.73 14.17
N ASN A 199 14.40 4.85 14.83
CA ASN A 199 15.19 5.47 15.89
C ASN A 199 16.56 6.07 15.47
N GLY A 200 16.80 6.27 14.18
CA GLY A 200 18.05 6.87 13.67
C GLY A 200 18.34 8.28 14.22
N GLN A 201 17.33 9.01 14.71
CA GLN A 201 17.47 10.29 15.41
C GLN A 201 18.14 10.17 16.80
N LEU A 202 18.14 8.97 17.40
CA LEU A 202 18.80 8.69 18.69
C LEU A 202 20.27 8.28 18.50
N ASN A 203 20.68 8.02 17.26
CA ASN A 203 22.04 7.62 16.93
C ASN A 203 23.05 8.73 17.27
N SER A 204 24.09 8.38 18.02
CA SER A 204 25.17 9.31 18.37
C SER A 204 26.53 8.60 18.36
N ALA A 205 27.61 9.37 18.22
CA ALA A 205 28.96 8.81 18.20
C ALA A 205 29.33 8.00 19.47
N GLY A 206 28.67 8.28 20.61
CA GLY A 206 28.88 7.56 21.87
C GLY A 206 27.89 6.42 22.13
N ALA A 207 26.82 6.33 21.33
CA ALA A 207 25.80 5.29 21.41
C ALA A 207 25.24 5.05 20.00
N PRO A 208 25.92 4.23 19.17
CA PRO A 208 25.44 3.86 17.85
C PRO A 208 24.08 3.15 17.93
N ASP A 209 23.14 3.55 17.09
CA ASP A 209 21.87 2.85 16.91
C ASP A 209 21.94 2.00 15.63
N GLU A 210 22.12 0.69 15.83
CA GLU A 210 22.26 -0.28 14.74
C GLU A 210 20.91 -0.71 14.16
N ASN A 211 19.78 -0.30 14.75
CA ASN A 211 18.46 -0.83 14.40
C ASN A 211 18.14 -0.61 12.92
N TYR A 212 18.36 0.61 12.41
CA TYR A 212 18.15 0.89 10.98
C TYR A 212 19.06 0.03 10.09
N GLY A 213 20.36 -0.05 10.41
CA GLY A 213 21.32 -0.84 9.64
C GLY A 213 20.92 -2.31 9.59
N ARG A 214 20.43 -2.85 10.70
CA ARG A 214 19.95 -4.22 10.81
C ARG A 214 18.70 -4.46 9.98
N GLU A 215 17.67 -3.63 10.11
CA GLU A 215 16.43 -3.79 9.32
C GLU A 215 16.68 -3.63 7.81
N LEU A 216 17.62 -2.74 7.44
CA LEU A 216 18.05 -2.57 6.06
C LEU A 216 18.58 -3.88 5.46
N GLN A 217 19.42 -4.59 6.19
CA GLN A 217 19.97 -5.87 5.76
C GLN A 217 18.90 -6.97 5.83
N GLU A 218 18.31 -7.15 7.01
CA GLU A 218 17.49 -8.30 7.37
C GLU A 218 16.10 -8.30 6.74
N LEU A 219 15.45 -7.14 6.64
CA LEU A 219 14.06 -7.04 6.18
C LEU A 219 13.96 -6.49 4.77
N PHE A 220 14.78 -5.51 4.41
CA PHE A 220 14.61 -4.81 3.15
C PHE A 220 15.44 -5.43 2.02
N CYS A 221 16.69 -5.83 2.27
CA CYS A 221 17.62 -6.23 1.22
C CYS A 221 17.84 -7.74 1.09
N ILE A 222 18.63 -8.32 1.99
CA ILE A 222 19.26 -9.65 1.80
C ILE A 222 18.55 -10.76 2.57
N GLY A 223 17.69 -10.41 3.53
CA GLY A 223 16.94 -11.37 4.33
C GLY A 223 17.71 -11.84 5.59
N LYS A 224 17.02 -12.59 6.45
CA LYS A 224 17.60 -13.19 7.66
C LYS A 224 18.13 -14.60 7.39
N GLY A 225 19.09 -15.02 8.19
CA GLY A 225 19.56 -16.41 8.25
C GLY A 225 20.95 -16.64 7.67
N PRO A 226 21.44 -17.89 7.73
CA PRO A 226 22.83 -18.22 7.39
C PRO A 226 23.20 -17.90 5.93
N ASP A 227 22.21 -17.87 5.03
CA ASP A 227 22.42 -17.58 3.61
C ASP A 227 22.57 -16.07 3.29
N SER A 228 22.24 -15.19 4.25
CA SER A 228 22.32 -13.72 4.07
C SER A 228 23.75 -13.19 4.02
N ALA A 229 24.69 -13.89 4.65
CA ALA A 229 26.13 -13.56 4.73
C ALA A 229 26.49 -12.18 5.32
N TYR A 230 25.55 -11.36 5.81
CA TYR A 230 25.90 -10.20 6.65
C TYR A 230 26.26 -10.65 8.06
N THR A 231 27.07 -9.84 8.72
CA THR A 231 27.59 -10.06 10.06
C THR A 231 27.24 -8.88 10.95
N GLU A 232 27.40 -9.08 12.26
CA GLU A 232 27.23 -8.01 13.23
C GLU A 232 28.14 -6.80 12.95
N GLY A 233 29.34 -7.04 12.41
CA GLY A 233 30.27 -5.98 12.05
C GLY A 233 29.83 -5.11 10.87
N ASP A 234 28.81 -5.51 10.11
CA ASP A 234 28.28 -4.74 8.98
C ASP A 234 27.24 -3.68 9.42
N VAL A 235 26.78 -3.74 10.68
CA VAL A 235 25.72 -2.85 11.22
C VAL A 235 26.16 -2.05 12.44
N GLN A 236 27.40 -2.25 12.92
CA GLN A 236 28.06 -1.57 14.05
C GLN A 236 28.70 -0.22 13.68
#